data_AF-A0A177CDN2-F1
#
_entry.id   AF-A0A177CDN2-F1
#
_cell.length_a   1.000
_cell.length_b   1.000
_cell.length_c   1.000
_cell.angle_alpha   90.00
_cell.angle_beta   90.00
_cell.angle_gamma   90.00
#
_symmetry.space_group_name_H-M   'P 1'
#
loop_
_entity.id
_entity.type
_entity.pdbx_description
1 polymer ?
#
loop_
_entity_poly.entity_id
_entity_poly.type
_entity_poly.pdbx_seq_one_letter_code
_entity_poly.pdbx_strand_id
1 'polypeptide(L)'
;MANVISFGDANTGLQAGIINGPVTFQPPPETPPPPSILIPFARDADFVERGTTLDQVRQRCAALGSRAALVGLGGVGKSQLAIEHAYRTRERSPETWVFWVHASNAARFEQSYREIADWVKISGRLDPKANIFKLVHDWLRGSQERWLLVLDNVDDARFLVDSQAHDQGQPTDDSKTASKPLRTYLPRCKHGSILITTRNKEAALTLVEYRDIVSVEPMDEVQAQALFKKKLGVQGVDSDVVELAAALEYMPLAIVQSAAYISQRAPRCLVAKYLEEFKKSERKRSSLLSHDGSQLQRDWEAKNSIVVTWQISFEHIQETQPSAADLLSLMSFFDRQGIPEALIRSRREHRDAQRSQRADDDRDSDEEDDASQSSAGNDAFEHDVVTLRNFCFISVDTNGTTFEMHALVQLATRMWLAANGKLEQWRQQFISNLCAEFPTGQYENWTVCQALFAHARSAAGQQPEDKSSLAEWATLLYRAAWYAEMTGNITDAVTLAVKSMKARKKVLGQEHEDTLWSIAMVGSAYKLGGRWNAAEELEVQVMETRKTKLGADHPSTLTSMANLASTFWNQGRWEEAEKL
;
A
#
# COMPACT_ATOMS: atom_id res chain seq x y z
N MET A 1 -8.15 -52.31 -70.79
CA MET A 1 -9.46 -51.63 -70.82
C MET A 1 -9.80 -51.21 -69.40
N ALA A 2 -9.86 -49.91 -69.13
CA ALA A 2 -10.36 -49.35 -67.88
C ALA A 2 -10.94 -47.97 -68.16
N ASN A 3 -12.11 -47.71 -67.58
CA ASN A 3 -13.11 -46.73 -67.99
C ASN A 3 -12.72 -45.28 -67.75
N VAL A 4 -13.07 -44.42 -68.70
CA VAL A 4 -13.18 -42.98 -68.51
C VAL A 4 -14.49 -42.72 -67.75
N ILE A 5 -14.41 -42.16 -66.55
CA ILE A 5 -15.55 -41.56 -65.85
C ILE A 5 -15.24 -40.07 -65.73
N SER A 6 -16.07 -39.26 -66.37
CA SER A 6 -16.05 -37.80 -66.26
C SER A 6 -16.84 -37.38 -65.03
N PHE A 7 -16.23 -36.62 -64.13
CA PHE A 7 -16.93 -35.82 -63.11
C PHE A 7 -16.91 -34.37 -63.59
N GLY A 8 -18.09 -33.73 -63.62
CA GLY A 8 -18.33 -32.44 -64.25
C GLY A 8 -17.55 -31.24 -63.70
N ASP A 9 -17.81 -30.09 -64.31
CA ASP A 9 -16.94 -28.91 -64.50
C ASP A 9 -16.53 -28.08 -63.26
N ALA A 10 -16.45 -28.65 -62.04
CA ALA A 10 -16.12 -27.84 -60.86
C ALA A 10 -15.23 -28.50 -59.79
N ASN A 11 -14.57 -29.63 -60.07
CA ASN A 11 -13.61 -30.21 -59.13
C ASN A 11 -12.29 -30.58 -59.81
N THR A 12 -11.24 -29.77 -59.58
CA THR A 12 -9.86 -30.17 -59.85
C THR A 12 -9.29 -30.89 -58.63
N GLY A 13 -9.03 -32.19 -58.76
CA GLY A 13 -8.31 -32.99 -57.78
C GLY A 13 -7.03 -33.57 -58.37
N LEU A 14 -5.94 -33.54 -57.59
CA LEU A 14 -4.69 -34.20 -57.94
C LEU A 14 -4.80 -35.69 -57.57
N GLN A 15 -4.88 -36.56 -58.57
CA GLN A 15 -4.75 -38.01 -58.36
C GLN A 15 -3.26 -38.35 -58.30
N ALA A 16 -2.70 -38.42 -57.10
CA ALA A 16 -1.43 -39.11 -56.90
C ALA A 16 -1.65 -40.62 -57.12
N GLY A 17 -0.74 -41.28 -57.84
CA GLY A 17 -0.70 -42.73 -57.92
C GLY A 17 -0.45 -43.37 -56.54
N ILE A 18 -0.30 -44.69 -56.48
CA ILE A 18 -0.01 -45.41 -55.23
C ILE A 18 1.30 -44.86 -54.62
N ILE A 19 1.18 -44.11 -53.52
CA ILE A 19 2.33 -43.59 -52.77
C ILE A 19 2.75 -44.68 -51.76
N ASN A 20 3.88 -45.36 -52.03
CA ASN A 20 4.45 -46.38 -51.14
C ASN A 20 5.38 -45.79 -50.07
N GLY A 21 5.05 -44.60 -49.55
CA GLY A 21 5.80 -43.89 -48.50
C GLY A 21 4.87 -43.08 -47.59
N PRO A 22 5.35 -42.61 -46.43
CA PRO A 22 4.51 -41.87 -45.49
C PRO A 22 4.05 -40.54 -46.11
N VAL A 23 2.74 -40.41 -46.34
CA VAL A 23 2.10 -39.17 -46.77
C VAL A 23 1.80 -38.34 -45.52
N THR A 24 2.58 -37.28 -45.30
CA THR A 24 2.25 -36.28 -44.28
C THR A 24 1.25 -35.30 -44.88
N PHE A 25 -0.03 -35.44 -44.52
CA PHE A 25 -1.06 -34.48 -44.87
C PHE A 25 -0.84 -33.23 -44.01
N GLN A 26 -0.22 -32.18 -44.55
CA GLN A 26 -0.25 -30.87 -43.91
C GLN A 26 -1.61 -30.24 -44.23
N PRO A 27 -2.48 -29.97 -43.23
CA PRO A 27 -3.69 -29.21 -43.48
C PRO A 27 -3.33 -27.85 -44.11
N PRO A 28 -4.18 -27.31 -45.00
CA PRO A 28 -3.92 -26.00 -45.60
C PRO A 28 -3.71 -24.96 -44.51
N PRO A 29 -2.78 -24.00 -44.70
CA PRO A 29 -2.51 -22.97 -43.71
C PRO A 29 -3.80 -22.24 -43.37
N GLU A 30 -4.20 -22.31 -42.10
CA GLU A 30 -5.36 -21.58 -41.60
C GLU A 30 -5.15 -20.09 -41.85
N THR A 31 -6.13 -19.43 -42.47
CA THR A 31 -6.04 -18.01 -42.77
C THR A 31 -6.24 -17.22 -41.48
N PRO A 32 -5.37 -16.25 -41.16
CA PRO A 32 -5.55 -15.42 -39.98
C PRO A 32 -6.88 -14.67 -40.03
N PRO A 33 -7.61 -14.55 -38.90
CA PRO A 33 -8.81 -13.72 -38.85
C PRO A 33 -8.47 -12.25 -39.11
N PRO A 34 -9.46 -11.40 -39.46
CA PRO A 34 -9.26 -9.97 -39.57
C PRO A 34 -8.93 -9.34 -38.19
N PRO A 35 -8.26 -8.16 -38.16
CA PRO A 35 -7.89 -7.49 -36.92
C PRO A 35 -9.03 -7.36 -35.91
N SER A 36 -8.81 -7.88 -34.70
CA SER A 36 -9.81 -7.92 -33.63
C SER A 36 -9.22 -7.51 -32.28
N ILE A 37 -10.11 -7.38 -31.29
CA ILE A 37 -9.77 -7.11 -29.89
C ILE A 37 -9.86 -8.43 -29.11
N LEU A 38 -8.74 -8.85 -28.52
CA LEU A 38 -8.62 -10.02 -27.66
C LEU A 38 -8.35 -9.53 -26.23
N ILE A 39 -9.43 -9.19 -25.53
CA ILE A 39 -9.40 -8.79 -24.12
C ILE A 39 -10.48 -9.60 -23.39
N PRO A 40 -10.17 -10.21 -22.23
CA PRO A 40 -11.13 -11.04 -21.49
C PRO A 40 -12.19 -10.24 -20.72
N PHE A 41 -12.16 -8.90 -20.81
CA PHE A 41 -12.98 -8.00 -20.02
C PHE A 41 -13.88 -7.15 -20.92
N ALA A 42 -15.15 -7.02 -20.55
CA ALA A 42 -16.05 -6.07 -21.18
C ALA A 42 -15.67 -4.62 -20.83
N ARG A 43 -15.96 -3.69 -21.74
CA ARG A 43 -15.83 -2.25 -21.45
C ARG A 43 -16.77 -1.86 -20.32
N ASP A 44 -16.26 -1.11 -19.34
CA ASP A 44 -17.07 -0.67 -18.20
C ASP A 44 -17.96 0.51 -18.58
N ALA A 45 -19.28 0.31 -18.55
CA ALA A 45 -20.26 1.36 -18.80
C ALA A 45 -20.22 2.47 -17.73
N ASP A 46 -19.76 2.14 -16.51
CA ASP A 46 -19.67 3.09 -15.41
C ASP A 46 -18.32 3.82 -15.35
N PHE A 47 -17.44 3.64 -16.35
CA PHE A 47 -16.12 4.23 -16.35
C PHE A 47 -16.16 5.74 -16.07
N VAL A 48 -15.23 6.21 -15.23
CA VAL A 48 -15.08 7.62 -14.88
C VAL A 48 -13.74 8.11 -15.39
N GLU A 49 -13.76 9.21 -16.14
CA GLU A 49 -12.57 9.85 -16.69
C GLU A 49 -11.59 10.28 -15.60
N ARG A 50 -10.29 10.09 -15.84
CA ARG A 50 -9.20 10.39 -14.89
C ARG A 50 -8.37 11.58 -15.38
N GLY A 51 -9.04 12.69 -15.67
CA GLY A 51 -8.41 13.90 -16.21
C GLY A 51 -7.59 13.61 -17.46
N THR A 52 -6.32 14.04 -17.47
CA THR A 52 -5.42 13.89 -18.64
C THR A 52 -4.73 12.52 -18.72
N THR A 53 -4.99 11.59 -17.79
CA THR A 53 -4.22 10.33 -17.69
C THR A 53 -4.29 9.49 -18.97
N LEU A 54 -5.49 9.29 -19.52
CA LEU A 54 -5.67 8.54 -20.77
C LEU A 54 -5.07 9.26 -21.98
N ASP A 55 -5.04 10.59 -21.96
CA ASP A 55 -4.39 11.38 -23.01
C ASP A 55 -2.87 11.24 -22.96
N GLN A 56 -2.27 11.22 -21.76
CA GLN A 56 -0.84 10.95 -21.58
C GLN A 56 -0.46 9.54 -22.04
N VAL A 57 -1.25 8.52 -21.68
CA VAL A 57 -1.05 7.15 -22.17
C VAL A 57 -1.10 7.12 -23.68
N ARG A 58 -2.13 7.75 -24.27
CA ARG A 58 -2.27 7.83 -25.73
C ARG A 58 -1.06 8.50 -26.37
N GLN A 59 -0.61 9.64 -25.84
CA GLN A 59 0.52 10.37 -26.40
C GLN A 59 1.80 9.51 -26.38
N ARG A 60 2.04 8.80 -25.28
CA ARG A 60 3.19 7.89 -25.15
C ARG A 60 3.07 6.67 -26.06
N CYS A 61 1.87 6.09 -26.19
CA CYS A 61 1.59 4.94 -27.08
C CYS A 61 1.47 5.30 -28.56
N ALA A 62 1.41 6.60 -28.91
CA ALA A 62 1.29 7.05 -30.30
C ALA A 62 2.63 7.00 -31.04
N ALA A 63 3.75 7.04 -30.33
CA ALA A 63 5.08 6.97 -30.93
C ALA A 63 5.39 5.58 -31.52
N LEU A 64 6.18 5.54 -32.59
CA LEU A 64 6.49 4.29 -33.29
C LEU A 64 7.31 3.35 -32.41
N GLY A 65 6.83 2.13 -32.16
CA GLY A 65 7.51 1.17 -31.30
C GLY A 65 7.57 1.57 -29.82
N SER A 66 6.65 2.44 -29.39
CA SER A 66 6.59 2.95 -28.04
C SER A 66 6.22 1.88 -27.03
N ARG A 67 6.77 2.02 -25.82
CA ARG A 67 6.30 1.31 -24.63
C ARG A 67 5.95 2.34 -23.57
N ALA A 68 4.82 2.18 -22.91
CA ALA A 68 4.40 3.02 -21.81
C ALA A 68 4.00 2.15 -20.62
N ALA A 69 4.17 2.66 -19.40
CA ALA A 69 3.76 1.95 -18.19
C ALA A 69 2.83 2.80 -17.33
N LEU A 70 1.73 2.22 -16.88
CA LEU A 70 0.89 2.73 -15.81
C LEU A 70 1.40 2.16 -14.49
N VAL A 71 1.92 3.02 -13.62
CA VAL A 71 2.50 2.65 -12.32
C VAL A 71 1.69 3.32 -11.22
N GLY A 72 1.44 2.62 -10.11
CA GLY A 72 0.71 3.18 -8.98
C GLY A 72 0.24 2.11 -8.00
N LEU A 73 -0.36 2.54 -6.90
CA LEU A 73 -0.77 1.66 -5.82
C LEU A 73 -1.78 0.57 -6.26
N GLY A 74 -1.79 -0.57 -5.57
CA GLY A 74 -2.79 -1.62 -5.78
C GLY A 74 -4.22 -1.08 -5.61
N GLY A 75 -5.12 -1.35 -6.55
CA GLY A 75 -6.52 -0.90 -6.51
C GLY A 75 -6.80 0.51 -7.06
N VAL A 76 -5.79 1.25 -7.50
CA VAL A 76 -5.93 2.63 -8.00
C VAL A 76 -6.61 2.76 -9.39
N GLY A 77 -6.81 1.63 -10.08
CA GLY A 77 -7.53 1.58 -11.37
C GLY A 77 -6.65 1.49 -12.62
N LYS A 78 -5.38 1.08 -12.51
CA LYS A 78 -4.45 0.94 -13.67
C LYS A 78 -5.00 0.02 -14.76
N SER A 79 -5.44 -1.19 -14.41
CA SER A 79 -5.99 -2.14 -15.38
C SER A 79 -7.28 -1.60 -16.01
N GLN A 80 -8.10 -0.86 -15.26
CA GLN A 80 -9.30 -0.22 -15.80
C GLN A 80 -8.97 0.86 -16.83
N LEU A 81 -7.92 1.66 -16.59
CA LEU A 81 -7.41 2.63 -17.56
C LEU A 81 -6.85 1.94 -18.81
N ALA A 82 -6.16 0.81 -18.64
CA ALA A 82 -5.64 0.04 -19.76
C ALA A 82 -6.76 -0.56 -20.62
N ILE A 83 -7.82 -1.11 -20.00
CA ILE A 83 -9.01 -1.63 -20.68
C ILE A 83 -9.67 -0.50 -21.50
N GLU A 84 -9.93 0.66 -20.87
CA GLU A 84 -10.57 1.78 -21.57
C GLU A 84 -9.70 2.32 -22.72
N HIS A 85 -8.37 2.41 -22.52
CA HIS A 85 -7.44 2.79 -23.58
C HIS A 85 -7.48 1.81 -24.76
N ALA A 86 -7.56 0.51 -24.48
CA ALA A 86 -7.57 -0.54 -25.49
C ALA A 86 -8.85 -0.48 -26.34
N TYR A 87 -10.02 -0.31 -25.73
CA TYR A 87 -11.28 -0.08 -26.44
C TYR A 87 -11.25 1.19 -27.30
N ARG A 88 -10.81 2.33 -26.74
CA ARG A 88 -10.68 3.60 -27.50
C ARG A 88 -9.72 3.50 -28.67
N THR A 89 -8.66 2.71 -28.53
CA THR A 89 -7.69 2.48 -29.62
C THR A 89 -8.36 1.76 -30.78
N ARG A 90 -9.15 0.72 -30.50
CA ARG A 90 -9.88 -0.04 -31.52
C ARG A 90 -11.01 0.76 -32.17
N GLU A 91 -11.69 1.62 -31.42
CA GLU A 91 -12.73 2.52 -31.96
C GLU A 91 -12.15 3.53 -32.95
N ARG A 92 -10.98 4.09 -32.64
CA ARG A 92 -10.32 5.07 -33.52
C ARG A 92 -9.67 4.43 -34.73
N SER A 93 -9.12 3.23 -34.55
CA SER A 93 -8.41 2.49 -35.60
C SER A 93 -8.93 1.05 -35.68
N PRO A 94 -10.01 0.81 -36.45
CA PRO A 94 -10.61 -0.51 -36.55
C PRO A 94 -9.70 -1.61 -37.12
N GLU A 95 -8.60 -1.23 -37.76
CA GLU A 95 -7.63 -2.16 -38.33
C GLU A 95 -6.52 -2.54 -37.33
N THR A 96 -6.57 -2.01 -36.10
CA THR A 96 -5.56 -2.28 -35.08
C THR A 96 -5.89 -3.54 -34.28
N TRP A 97 -4.94 -4.48 -34.21
CA TRP A 97 -5.00 -5.61 -33.28
C TRP A 97 -4.82 -5.13 -31.84
N VAL A 98 -5.58 -5.70 -30.92
CA VAL A 98 -5.43 -5.40 -29.50
C VAL A 98 -5.37 -6.71 -28.74
N PHE A 99 -4.26 -6.94 -28.04
CA PHE A 99 -3.99 -8.17 -27.31
C PHE A 99 -3.82 -7.89 -25.82
N TRP A 100 -4.40 -8.74 -24.99
CA TRP A 100 -4.23 -8.72 -23.54
C TRP A 100 -3.38 -9.91 -23.09
N VAL A 101 -2.36 -9.63 -22.27
CA VAL A 101 -1.46 -10.65 -21.70
C VAL A 101 -1.46 -10.51 -20.19
N HIS A 102 -1.78 -11.60 -19.50
CA HIS A 102 -1.64 -11.67 -18.06
C HIS A 102 -0.16 -11.93 -17.72
N ALA A 103 0.49 -10.94 -17.12
CA ALA A 103 1.93 -10.96 -16.87
C ALA A 103 2.28 -10.99 -15.37
N SER A 104 1.40 -11.58 -14.56
CA SER A 104 1.60 -11.74 -13.12
C SER A 104 2.66 -12.78 -12.75
N ASN A 105 2.91 -13.76 -13.62
CA ASN A 105 4.00 -14.73 -13.51
C ASN A 105 4.30 -15.38 -14.89
N ALA A 106 5.37 -16.17 -14.97
CA ALA A 106 5.82 -16.82 -16.19
C ALA A 106 4.77 -17.75 -16.82
N ALA A 107 4.06 -18.53 -16.01
CA ALA A 107 3.08 -19.50 -16.50
C ALA A 107 1.88 -18.81 -17.18
N ARG A 108 1.34 -17.76 -16.57
CA ARG A 108 0.23 -16.98 -17.16
C ARG A 108 0.68 -16.19 -18.38
N PHE A 109 1.91 -15.69 -18.36
CA PHE A 109 2.51 -15.02 -19.51
C PHE A 109 2.62 -15.97 -20.71
N GLU A 110 3.11 -17.20 -20.51
CA GLU A 110 3.17 -18.22 -21.56
C GLU A 110 1.77 -18.59 -22.09
N GLN A 111 0.81 -18.81 -21.18
CA GLN A 111 -0.56 -19.17 -21.53
C GLN A 111 -1.21 -18.10 -22.42
N SER A 112 -1.07 -16.82 -22.07
CA SER A 112 -1.58 -15.72 -22.90
C SER A 112 -0.90 -15.65 -24.28
N TYR A 113 0.39 -15.97 -24.38
CA TYR A 113 1.08 -16.05 -25.67
C TYR A 113 0.57 -17.21 -26.53
N ARG A 114 0.26 -18.36 -25.92
CA ARG A 114 -0.37 -19.50 -26.60
C ARG A 114 -1.76 -19.12 -27.14
N GLU A 115 -2.57 -18.46 -26.33
CA GLU A 115 -3.89 -17.96 -26.73
C GLU A 115 -3.81 -16.97 -27.90
N ILE A 116 -2.85 -16.03 -27.88
CA ILE A 116 -2.62 -15.11 -29.00
C ILE A 116 -2.27 -15.91 -30.26
N ALA A 117 -1.33 -16.84 -30.18
CA ALA A 117 -0.92 -17.64 -31.33
C ALA A 117 -2.06 -18.48 -31.90
N ASP A 118 -2.90 -19.04 -31.02
CA ASP A 118 -4.10 -19.80 -31.37
C ASP A 118 -5.22 -18.95 -31.93
N TRP A 119 -5.29 -17.68 -31.55
CA TRP A 119 -6.24 -16.73 -32.11
C TRP A 119 -5.86 -16.30 -33.52
N VAL A 120 -4.61 -15.87 -33.70
CA VAL A 120 -4.11 -15.37 -35.00
C VAL A 120 -3.67 -16.48 -35.96
N LYS A 121 -3.82 -17.75 -35.55
CA LYS A 121 -3.55 -18.97 -36.32
C LYS A 121 -2.09 -19.10 -36.78
N ILE A 122 -1.12 -18.74 -35.92
CA ILE A 122 0.31 -18.87 -36.25
C ILE A 122 0.68 -20.33 -36.54
N SER A 123 1.47 -20.56 -37.58
CA SER A 123 1.98 -21.89 -37.93
C SER A 123 2.95 -22.41 -36.88
N GLY A 124 2.82 -23.69 -36.50
CA GLY A 124 3.68 -24.32 -35.47
C GLY A 124 3.20 -24.14 -34.03
N ARG A 125 2.12 -23.38 -33.79
CA ARG A 125 1.57 -23.14 -32.43
C ARG A 125 1.07 -24.41 -31.71
N LEU A 126 0.64 -25.43 -32.47
CA LEU A 126 0.12 -26.68 -31.93
C LEU A 126 1.22 -27.62 -31.44
N ASP A 127 2.49 -27.33 -31.75
CA ASP A 127 3.62 -28.10 -31.25
C ASP A 127 3.93 -27.67 -29.80
N PRO A 128 3.79 -28.57 -28.80
CA PRO A 128 4.10 -28.25 -27.42
C PRO A 128 5.55 -27.82 -27.18
N LYS A 129 6.48 -28.26 -28.04
CA LYS A 129 7.91 -27.94 -27.96
C LYS A 129 8.28 -26.65 -28.69
N ALA A 130 7.36 -26.05 -29.44
CA ALA A 130 7.63 -24.80 -30.13
C ALA A 130 7.84 -23.66 -29.11
N ASN A 131 8.84 -22.82 -29.38
CA ASN A 131 9.03 -21.59 -28.62
C ASN A 131 7.94 -20.59 -29.00
N ILE A 132 6.85 -20.59 -28.23
CA ILE A 132 5.67 -19.78 -28.49
C ILE A 132 5.99 -18.28 -28.50
N PHE A 133 6.91 -17.83 -27.64
CA PHE A 133 7.32 -16.43 -27.56
C PHE A 133 7.98 -15.96 -28.85
N LYS A 134 8.85 -16.81 -29.44
CA LYS A 134 9.48 -16.52 -30.73
C LYS A 134 8.44 -16.47 -31.86
N LEU A 135 7.52 -17.42 -31.90
CA LEU A 135 6.47 -17.46 -32.93
C LEU A 135 5.62 -16.19 -32.93
N VAL A 136 5.12 -15.78 -31.75
CA VAL A 136 4.33 -14.56 -31.60
C VAL A 136 5.16 -13.32 -31.87
N HIS A 137 6.42 -13.26 -31.40
CA HIS A 137 7.33 -12.15 -31.67
C HIS A 137 7.55 -11.95 -33.18
N ASP A 138 7.84 -13.01 -33.91
CA ASP A 138 8.13 -12.96 -35.34
C ASP A 138 6.87 -12.56 -36.13
N TRP A 139 5.70 -13.05 -35.70
CA TRP A 139 4.41 -12.64 -36.27
C TRP A 139 4.10 -11.15 -36.02
N LEU A 140 4.21 -10.66 -34.78
CA LEU A 140 3.98 -9.25 -34.43
C LEU A 140 4.93 -8.31 -35.18
N ARG A 141 6.17 -8.75 -35.43
CA ARG A 141 7.14 -7.97 -36.20
C ARG A 141 6.85 -7.98 -37.70
N GLY A 142 6.30 -9.08 -38.23
CA GLY A 142 5.95 -9.25 -39.64
C GLY A 142 4.58 -8.72 -40.05
N SER A 143 3.68 -8.46 -39.09
CA SER A 143 2.34 -7.91 -39.35
C SER A 143 2.42 -6.53 -40.03
N GLN A 144 1.55 -6.34 -41.03
CA GLN A 144 1.41 -5.07 -41.74
C GLN A 144 0.46 -4.11 -41.00
N GLU A 145 -0.45 -4.68 -40.21
CA GLU A 145 -1.43 -3.96 -39.42
C GLU A 145 -0.80 -3.41 -38.14
N ARG A 146 -1.45 -2.39 -37.56
CA ARG A 146 -1.05 -1.89 -36.26
C ARG A 146 -1.47 -2.86 -35.17
N TRP A 147 -0.72 -2.88 -34.07
CA TRP A 147 -1.09 -3.64 -32.90
C TRP A 147 -0.77 -2.92 -31.58
N LEU A 148 -1.57 -3.22 -30.56
CA LEU A 148 -1.40 -2.83 -29.17
C LEU A 148 -1.34 -4.10 -28.32
N LEU A 149 -0.27 -4.25 -27.56
CA LEU A 149 -0.09 -5.35 -26.60
C LEU A 149 -0.17 -4.79 -25.18
N VAL A 150 -1.15 -5.22 -24.40
CA VAL A 150 -1.29 -4.83 -23.00
C VAL A 150 -0.72 -5.94 -22.11
N LEU A 151 0.30 -5.63 -21.33
CA LEU A 151 0.86 -6.52 -20.31
C LEU A 151 0.31 -6.11 -18.94
N ASP A 152 -0.60 -6.89 -18.39
CA ASP A 152 -1.27 -6.56 -17.13
C ASP A 152 -0.63 -7.24 -15.91
N ASN A 153 -0.47 -6.49 -14.82
CA ASN A 153 0.10 -6.92 -13.53
C ASN A 153 1.56 -7.41 -13.60
N VAL A 154 2.44 -6.67 -14.28
CA VAL A 154 3.89 -6.94 -14.28
C VAL A 154 4.51 -6.48 -12.96
N ASP A 155 4.11 -7.09 -11.84
CA ASP A 155 4.56 -6.68 -10.50
C ASP A 155 5.96 -7.23 -10.15
N ASP A 156 6.32 -8.38 -10.72
CA ASP A 156 7.65 -8.98 -10.65
C ASP A 156 8.18 -9.19 -12.08
N ALA A 157 9.18 -8.41 -12.48
CA ALA A 157 9.77 -8.50 -13.80
C ALA A 157 10.93 -9.51 -13.90
N ARG A 158 11.35 -10.16 -12.80
CA ARG A 158 12.51 -11.06 -12.79
C ARG A 158 12.35 -12.19 -13.80
N PHE A 159 11.16 -12.80 -13.90
CA PHE A 159 10.89 -13.85 -14.88
C PHE A 159 11.02 -13.40 -16.35
N LEU A 160 10.97 -12.10 -16.64
CA LEU A 160 11.17 -11.56 -17.97
C LEU A 160 12.66 -11.34 -18.32
N VAL A 161 13.50 -11.19 -17.30
CA VAL A 161 14.93 -10.88 -17.43
C VAL A 161 15.79 -12.13 -17.25
N ASP A 162 15.36 -13.05 -16.40
CA ASP A 162 16.10 -14.27 -16.07
C ASP A 162 16.11 -15.24 -17.25
N SER A 163 17.29 -15.76 -17.58
CA SER A 163 17.50 -16.61 -18.76
C SER A 163 17.18 -18.10 -18.52
N GLN A 164 16.88 -18.50 -17.28
CA GLN A 164 16.94 -19.92 -16.83
C GLN A 164 15.59 -20.59 -16.47
N ALA A 165 14.44 -19.93 -16.56
CA ALA A 165 13.22 -20.43 -15.91
C ALA A 165 12.39 -21.51 -16.66
N HIS A 166 12.77 -21.96 -17.86
CA HIS A 166 11.90 -22.81 -18.69
C HIS A 166 12.29 -24.29 -18.86
N ASP A 167 13.41 -24.76 -18.29
CA ASP A 167 13.76 -26.19 -18.35
C ASP A 167 13.24 -26.95 -17.12
N GLN A 168 11.96 -27.34 -17.15
CA GLN A 168 11.43 -28.46 -16.35
C GLN A 168 11.38 -29.78 -17.15
N GLY A 169 12.26 -29.93 -18.15
CA GLY A 169 12.50 -31.18 -18.86
C GLY A 169 13.87 -31.76 -18.49
N GLN A 170 13.94 -33.07 -18.27
CA GLN A 170 15.20 -33.79 -18.03
C GLN A 170 16.28 -33.42 -19.06
N PRO A 171 17.56 -33.35 -18.66
CA PRO A 171 18.65 -33.06 -19.58
C PRO A 171 18.85 -34.26 -20.50
N THR A 172 18.39 -34.15 -21.74
CA THR A 172 18.84 -35.02 -22.84
C THR A 172 19.81 -34.23 -23.71
N ASP A 173 20.93 -34.88 -24.01
CA ASP A 173 22.15 -34.35 -24.63
C ASP A 173 21.99 -33.37 -25.81
N ASP A 174 22.99 -32.48 -25.87
CA ASP A 174 23.50 -31.81 -27.08
C ASP A 174 22.60 -30.81 -27.83
N SER A 175 22.21 -29.74 -27.16
CA SER A 175 22.33 -28.36 -27.70
C SER A 175 22.05 -27.30 -26.62
N LYS A 176 23.09 -26.83 -25.92
CA LYS A 176 22.99 -25.67 -25.04
C LYS A 176 22.85 -24.37 -25.85
N THR A 177 21.70 -24.19 -26.50
CA THR A 177 21.29 -22.88 -26.99
C THR A 177 20.85 -22.08 -25.77
N ALA A 178 21.68 -21.14 -25.33
CA ALA A 178 21.34 -20.24 -24.23
C ALA A 178 19.96 -19.59 -24.48
N SER A 179 18.99 -19.95 -23.66
CA SER A 179 17.64 -19.37 -23.68
C SER A 179 17.76 -17.86 -23.51
N LYS A 180 17.22 -17.07 -24.45
CA LYS A 180 17.21 -15.61 -24.36
C LYS A 180 16.17 -15.17 -23.33
N PRO A 181 16.41 -14.09 -22.57
CA PRO A 181 15.41 -13.52 -21.66
C PRO A 181 14.07 -13.24 -22.36
N LEU A 182 12.95 -13.49 -21.69
CA LEU A 182 11.63 -13.32 -22.30
C LEU A 182 11.36 -11.89 -22.78
N ARG A 183 11.93 -10.87 -22.12
CA ARG A 183 11.84 -9.46 -22.54
C ARG A 183 12.36 -9.22 -23.97
N THR A 184 13.23 -10.10 -24.48
CA THR A 184 13.77 -9.99 -25.85
C THR A 184 12.74 -10.40 -26.91
N TYR A 185 11.70 -11.15 -26.53
CA TYR A 185 10.56 -11.49 -27.38
C TYR A 185 9.45 -10.44 -27.35
N LEU A 186 9.64 -9.32 -26.64
CA LEU A 186 8.76 -8.15 -26.75
C LEU A 186 9.25 -7.28 -27.90
N PRO A 187 8.59 -7.29 -29.07
CA PRO A 187 9.10 -6.61 -30.26
C PRO A 187 9.13 -5.08 -30.07
N ARG A 188 10.10 -4.43 -30.73
CA ARG A 188 10.10 -2.98 -30.97
C ARG A 188 9.96 -2.77 -32.48
N CYS A 189 8.77 -2.41 -32.94
CA CYS A 189 8.50 -2.19 -34.36
C CYS A 189 7.60 -0.96 -34.57
N LYS A 190 7.65 -0.36 -35.76
CA LYS A 190 6.97 0.92 -36.02
C LYS A 190 5.44 0.86 -35.88
N HIS A 191 4.83 -0.29 -36.16
CA HIS A 191 3.37 -0.47 -36.15
C HIS A 191 2.84 -1.00 -34.80
N GLY A 192 3.72 -1.30 -33.86
CA GLY A 192 3.40 -1.87 -32.55
C GLY A 192 3.54 -0.88 -31.40
N SER A 193 2.72 -1.08 -30.37
CA SER A 193 2.81 -0.37 -29.09
C SER A 193 2.57 -1.33 -27.93
N ILE A 194 3.28 -1.13 -26.82
CA ILE A 194 3.11 -1.95 -25.61
C ILE A 194 2.70 -1.06 -24.44
N LEU A 195 1.61 -1.42 -23.77
CA LEU A 195 1.16 -0.78 -22.54
C LEU A 195 1.34 -1.76 -21.38
N ILE A 196 2.04 -1.35 -20.34
CA ILE A 196 2.27 -2.15 -19.14
C ILE A 196 1.45 -1.59 -17.98
N THR A 197 0.86 -2.45 -17.16
CA THR A 197 0.33 -2.07 -15.84
C THR A 197 1.15 -2.77 -14.75
N THR A 198 1.54 -2.03 -13.71
CA THR A 198 2.28 -2.60 -12.58
C THR A 198 2.11 -1.78 -11.30
N ARG A 199 2.20 -2.45 -10.15
CA ARG A 199 2.30 -1.82 -8.83
C ARG A 199 3.73 -1.46 -8.46
N ASN A 200 4.71 -1.97 -9.19
CA ASN A 200 6.13 -1.84 -8.90
C ASN A 200 6.83 -0.99 -9.98
N LYS A 201 7.31 0.19 -9.59
CA LYS A 201 8.05 1.10 -10.44
C LYS A 201 9.35 0.50 -10.98
N GLU A 202 10.03 -0.32 -10.18
CA GLU A 202 11.26 -0.99 -10.59
C GLU A 202 10.98 -1.98 -11.73
N ALA A 203 9.92 -2.78 -11.59
CA ALA A 203 9.46 -3.70 -12.63
C ALA A 203 9.12 -2.95 -13.93
N ALA A 204 8.49 -1.78 -13.87
CA ALA A 204 8.27 -0.93 -15.04
C ALA A 204 9.58 -0.50 -15.70
N LEU A 205 10.56 -0.04 -14.92
CA LEU A 205 11.86 0.44 -15.41
C LEU A 205 12.69 -0.67 -16.09
N THR A 206 12.39 -1.95 -15.85
CA THR A 206 13.00 -3.05 -16.61
C THR A 206 12.53 -3.11 -18.07
N LEU A 207 11.37 -2.52 -18.39
CA LEU A 207 10.69 -2.62 -19.69
C LEU A 207 10.55 -1.29 -20.43
N VAL A 208 10.48 -0.17 -19.71
CA VAL A 208 10.26 1.18 -20.25
C VAL A 208 11.24 2.20 -19.65
N GLU A 209 11.47 3.30 -20.35
CA GLU A 209 12.24 4.43 -19.83
C GLU A 209 11.42 5.22 -18.81
N TYR A 210 12.10 5.92 -17.88
CA TYR A 210 11.45 6.70 -16.82
C TYR A 210 10.40 7.70 -17.35
N ARG A 211 10.70 8.38 -18.46
CA ARG A 211 9.82 9.36 -19.11
C ARG A 211 8.50 8.78 -19.63
N ASP A 212 8.49 7.47 -19.89
CA ASP A 212 7.36 6.74 -20.46
C ASP A 212 6.46 6.12 -19.37
N ILE A 213 6.79 6.36 -18.09
CA ILE A 213 5.96 6.02 -16.94
C ILE A 213 4.89 7.09 -16.72
N VAL A 214 3.64 6.64 -16.60
CA VAL A 214 2.48 7.42 -16.18
C VAL A 214 2.17 7.01 -14.74
N SER A 215 2.38 7.91 -13.78
CA SER A 215 1.93 7.67 -12.39
C SER A 215 0.41 7.75 -12.33
N VAL A 216 -0.22 6.78 -11.67
CA VAL A 216 -1.66 6.73 -11.44
C VAL A 216 -1.92 6.91 -9.96
N GLU A 217 -2.35 8.11 -9.60
CA GLU A 217 -2.76 8.49 -8.23
C GLU A 217 -4.21 8.08 -7.95
N PRO A 218 -4.70 8.09 -6.69
CA PRO A 218 -6.11 7.94 -6.36
C PRO A 218 -7.03 8.90 -7.13
N MET A 219 -8.35 8.65 -7.11
CA MET A 219 -9.30 9.58 -7.74
C MET A 219 -9.29 10.92 -7.00
N ASP A 220 -9.56 12.01 -7.70
CA ASP A 220 -9.95 13.23 -7.01
C ASP A 220 -11.38 13.10 -6.43
N GLU A 221 -11.78 14.07 -5.61
CA GLU A 221 -13.08 14.07 -4.96
C GLU A 221 -14.25 13.94 -5.96
N VAL A 222 -14.19 14.67 -7.08
CA VAL A 222 -15.25 14.71 -8.10
C VAL A 222 -15.35 13.35 -8.81
N GLN A 223 -14.21 12.80 -9.21
CA GLN A 223 -14.10 11.48 -9.85
C GLN A 223 -14.60 10.37 -8.93
N ALA A 224 -14.20 10.38 -7.66
CA ALA A 224 -14.59 9.38 -6.67
C ALA A 224 -16.09 9.40 -6.42
N GLN A 225 -16.68 10.58 -6.23
CA GLN A 225 -18.13 10.73 -6.10
C GLN A 225 -18.88 10.24 -7.34
N ALA A 226 -18.39 10.58 -8.54
CA ALA A 226 -19.00 10.14 -9.79
C ALA A 226 -19.00 8.61 -9.91
N LEU A 227 -17.89 7.96 -9.56
CA LEU A 227 -17.78 6.49 -9.58
C LEU A 227 -18.75 5.87 -8.57
N PHE A 228 -18.78 6.40 -7.34
CA PHE A 228 -19.63 5.88 -6.28
C PHE A 228 -21.11 5.94 -6.67
N LYS A 229 -21.56 7.08 -7.22
CA LYS A 229 -22.96 7.28 -7.66
C LYS A 229 -23.36 6.33 -8.78
N LYS A 230 -22.49 6.18 -9.79
CA LYS A 230 -22.73 5.23 -10.89
C LYS A 230 -22.90 3.80 -10.37
N LYS A 231 -22.02 3.36 -9.47
CA LYS A 231 -22.06 1.99 -8.92
C LYS A 231 -23.22 1.74 -7.95
N LEU A 232 -23.73 2.78 -7.26
CA LEU A 232 -24.95 2.68 -6.44
C LEU A 232 -26.25 2.80 -7.26
N GLY A 233 -26.18 3.35 -8.48
CA GLY A 233 -27.38 3.66 -9.28
C GLY A 233 -28.22 4.83 -8.73
N VAL A 234 -27.63 5.72 -7.93
CA VAL A 234 -28.34 6.83 -7.27
C VAL A 234 -28.06 8.15 -7.99
N GLN A 235 -29.09 8.99 -8.13
CA GLN A 235 -29.00 10.35 -8.70
C GLN A 235 -29.02 11.40 -7.57
N GLY A 236 -28.02 12.27 -7.49
CA GLY A 236 -27.96 13.37 -6.51
C GLY A 236 -26.62 13.52 -5.78
N VAL A 237 -26.48 14.59 -4.97
CA VAL A 237 -25.36 14.76 -4.03
C VAL A 237 -25.83 14.31 -2.65
N ASP A 238 -25.27 13.23 -2.15
CA ASP A 238 -25.52 12.70 -0.81
C ASP A 238 -24.27 12.98 0.05
N SER A 239 -24.46 13.67 1.17
CA SER A 239 -23.37 14.01 2.11
C SER A 239 -22.64 12.76 2.61
N ASP A 240 -23.37 11.65 2.79
CA ASP A 240 -22.78 10.41 3.29
C ASP A 240 -21.87 9.76 2.24
N VAL A 241 -22.18 9.94 0.95
CA VAL A 241 -21.33 9.44 -0.15
C VAL A 241 -20.03 10.23 -0.23
N VAL A 242 -20.08 11.55 -0.04
CA VAL A 242 -18.88 12.40 0.00
C VAL A 242 -17.98 11.97 1.16
N GLU A 243 -18.56 11.83 2.34
CA GLU A 243 -17.81 11.47 3.54
C GLU A 243 -17.24 10.05 3.46
N LEU A 244 -17.99 9.09 2.92
CA LEU A 244 -17.49 7.73 2.71
C LEU A 244 -16.39 7.67 1.65
N ALA A 245 -16.51 8.40 0.54
CA ALA A 245 -15.47 8.46 -0.48
C ALA A 245 -14.15 9.01 0.09
N ALA A 246 -14.23 10.06 0.93
CA ALA A 246 -13.07 10.60 1.65
C ALA A 246 -12.49 9.59 2.65
N ALA A 247 -13.35 8.88 3.40
CA ALA A 247 -12.91 7.85 4.36
C ALA A 247 -12.22 6.64 3.68
N LEU A 248 -12.52 6.39 2.41
CA LEU A 248 -11.87 5.39 1.55
C LEU A 248 -10.67 5.98 0.77
N GLU A 249 -10.26 7.21 1.09
CA GLU A 249 -9.17 7.94 0.44
C GLU A 249 -9.27 7.93 -1.09
N TYR A 250 -10.50 8.03 -1.59
CA TYR A 250 -10.80 8.09 -3.02
C TYR A 250 -10.24 6.91 -3.83
N MET A 251 -10.01 5.77 -3.18
CA MET A 251 -9.47 4.56 -3.79
C MET A 251 -10.56 3.86 -4.62
N PRO A 252 -10.42 3.76 -5.97
CA PRO A 252 -11.49 3.25 -6.83
C PRO A 252 -11.95 1.83 -6.46
N LEU A 253 -11.01 0.93 -6.17
CA LEU A 253 -11.37 -0.43 -5.80
C LEU A 253 -12.16 -0.49 -4.49
N ALA A 254 -11.79 0.31 -3.48
CA ALA A 254 -12.51 0.36 -2.21
C ALA A 254 -13.92 0.98 -2.38
N ILE A 255 -14.06 1.96 -3.28
CA ILE A 255 -15.34 2.54 -3.68
C ILE A 255 -16.24 1.48 -4.34
N VAL A 256 -15.74 0.74 -5.33
CA VAL A 256 -16.54 -0.29 -6.02
C VAL A 256 -16.94 -1.41 -5.05
N GLN A 257 -16.04 -1.83 -4.15
CA GLN A 257 -16.35 -2.83 -3.12
C GLN A 257 -17.43 -2.36 -2.15
N SER A 258 -17.29 -1.15 -1.61
CA SER A 258 -18.27 -0.60 -0.66
C SER A 258 -19.62 -0.39 -1.33
N ALA A 259 -19.66 0.14 -2.55
CA ALA A 259 -20.88 0.26 -3.34
C ALA A 259 -21.54 -1.11 -3.59
N ALA A 260 -20.78 -2.12 -4.01
CA ALA A 260 -21.29 -3.47 -4.21
C ALA A 260 -21.86 -4.07 -2.91
N TYR A 261 -21.15 -3.93 -1.79
CA TYR A 261 -21.60 -4.38 -0.47
C TYR A 261 -22.92 -3.72 -0.06
N ILE A 262 -23.04 -2.41 -0.27
CA ILE A 262 -24.24 -1.63 0.06
C ILE A 262 -25.40 -2.10 -0.82
N SER A 263 -25.21 -2.14 -2.14
CA SER A 263 -26.25 -2.54 -3.12
C SER A 263 -26.77 -3.95 -2.87
N GLN A 264 -25.89 -4.92 -2.56
CA GLN A 264 -26.31 -6.30 -2.25
C GLN A 264 -27.13 -6.43 -0.96
N ARG A 265 -27.03 -5.45 -0.04
CA ARG A 265 -27.68 -5.47 1.27
C ARG A 265 -28.75 -4.39 1.42
N ALA A 266 -29.05 -3.68 0.34
CA ALA A 266 -30.16 -2.75 0.29
C ALA A 266 -31.50 -3.50 0.48
N PRO A 267 -32.50 -2.89 1.17
CA PRO A 267 -32.48 -1.58 1.81
C PRO A 267 -31.96 -1.60 3.28
N ARG A 268 -31.51 -2.74 3.79
CA ARG A 268 -31.08 -2.91 5.20
C ARG A 268 -29.72 -2.27 5.53
N CYS A 269 -28.94 -1.98 4.49
CA CYS A 269 -27.67 -1.30 4.54
C CYS A 269 -27.73 -0.09 3.61
N LEU A 270 -27.65 1.11 4.18
CA LEU A 270 -27.52 2.38 3.46
C LEU A 270 -26.10 2.92 3.64
N VAL A 271 -25.75 3.95 2.87
CA VAL A 271 -24.41 4.58 2.93
C VAL A 271 -24.08 5.05 4.35
N ALA A 272 -25.00 5.77 5.01
CA ALA A 272 -24.87 6.19 6.41
C ALA A 272 -24.48 5.06 7.36
N LYS A 273 -25.19 3.91 7.27
CA LYS A 273 -24.98 2.75 8.14
C LYS A 273 -23.65 2.06 7.86
N TYR A 274 -23.25 1.98 6.58
CA TYR A 274 -21.93 1.48 6.23
C TYR A 274 -20.83 2.36 6.82
N LEU A 275 -20.98 3.69 6.69
CA LEU A 275 -20.03 4.67 7.19
C LEU A 275 -19.91 4.65 8.72
N GLU A 276 -21.03 4.52 9.44
CA GLU A 276 -21.05 4.35 10.89
C GLU A 276 -20.24 3.12 11.32
N GLU A 277 -20.51 1.96 10.72
CA GLU A 277 -19.78 0.73 11.00
C GLU A 277 -18.30 0.83 10.57
N PHE A 278 -18.00 1.52 9.47
CA PHE A 278 -16.64 1.79 9.04
C PHE A 278 -15.89 2.68 10.04
N LYS A 279 -16.53 3.67 10.65
CA LYS A 279 -15.88 4.54 11.64
C LYS A 279 -15.71 3.89 13.01
N LYS A 280 -16.52 2.87 13.33
CA LYS A 280 -16.61 2.23 14.65
C LYS A 280 -15.30 1.66 15.18
N SER A 281 -14.53 0.95 14.35
CA SER A 281 -13.23 0.36 14.74
C SER A 281 -12.43 -0.12 13.53
N GLU A 282 -11.10 -0.24 13.68
CA GLU A 282 -10.24 -0.85 12.65
C GLU A 282 -10.65 -2.27 12.30
N ARG A 283 -11.03 -3.07 13.31
CA ARG A 283 -11.54 -4.44 13.08
C ARG A 283 -12.78 -4.44 12.20
N LYS A 284 -13.66 -3.45 12.36
CA LYS A 284 -14.85 -3.35 11.51
C LYS A 284 -14.52 -2.86 10.11
N ARG A 285 -13.65 -1.85 9.95
CA ARG A 285 -13.12 -1.42 8.63
C ARG A 285 -12.55 -2.60 7.87
N SER A 286 -11.68 -3.35 8.53
CA SER A 286 -11.08 -4.58 8.06
C SER A 286 -12.14 -5.56 7.52
N SER A 287 -13.14 -5.92 8.33
CA SER A 287 -14.19 -6.86 7.92
C SER A 287 -15.03 -6.41 6.72
N LEU A 288 -15.18 -5.09 6.54
CA LEU A 288 -15.95 -4.50 5.44
C LEU A 288 -15.13 -4.47 4.15
N LEU A 289 -13.83 -4.17 4.23
CA LEU A 289 -12.91 -4.11 3.09
C LEU A 289 -12.38 -5.49 2.68
N SER A 290 -12.47 -6.49 3.56
CA SER A 290 -12.11 -7.88 3.26
C SER A 290 -13.24 -8.67 2.60
N HIS A 291 -14.40 -8.05 2.35
CA HIS A 291 -15.53 -8.74 1.73
C HIS A 291 -15.26 -8.97 0.24
N ASP A 292 -15.04 -10.23 -0.14
CA ASP A 292 -14.94 -10.66 -1.53
C ASP A 292 -16.34 -10.73 -2.18
N GLY A 293 -16.89 -9.57 -2.52
CA GLY A 293 -18.01 -9.52 -3.47
C GLY A 293 -17.47 -9.87 -4.86
N SER A 294 -18.07 -10.85 -5.54
CA SER A 294 -17.68 -11.22 -6.90
C SER A 294 -17.87 -10.03 -7.85
N GLN A 295 -16.78 -9.58 -8.49
CA GLN A 295 -16.82 -8.55 -9.54
C GLN A 295 -16.58 -9.23 -10.89
N LEU A 296 -17.56 -9.15 -11.79
CA LEU A 296 -17.51 -9.76 -13.13
C LEU A 296 -16.41 -9.15 -14.04
N GLN A 297 -15.88 -7.98 -13.70
CA GLN A 297 -14.91 -7.23 -14.50
C GLN A 297 -13.45 -7.49 -14.07
N ARG A 298 -13.20 -8.42 -13.15
CA ARG A 298 -11.86 -8.82 -12.72
C ARG A 298 -11.50 -10.21 -13.19
N ASP A 299 -10.20 -10.42 -13.32
CA ASP A 299 -9.62 -11.74 -13.50
C ASP A 299 -10.05 -12.66 -12.34
N TRP A 300 -10.39 -13.90 -12.66
CA TRP A 300 -11.04 -14.82 -11.72
C TRP A 300 -10.12 -15.26 -10.57
N GLU A 301 -8.79 -15.18 -10.74
CA GLU A 301 -7.80 -15.39 -9.68
C GLU A 301 -7.46 -14.11 -8.90
N ALA A 302 -7.84 -12.94 -9.39
CA ALA A 302 -7.56 -11.68 -8.70
C ALA A 302 -8.45 -11.57 -7.46
N LYS A 303 -7.84 -11.54 -6.27
CA LYS A 303 -8.60 -11.40 -5.02
C LYS A 303 -9.37 -10.07 -5.03
N ASN A 304 -10.66 -10.11 -4.68
CA ASN A 304 -11.52 -8.95 -4.84
C ASN A 304 -11.22 -7.89 -3.79
N SER A 305 -10.74 -8.27 -2.61
CA SER A 305 -10.36 -7.38 -1.49
C SER A 305 -9.16 -6.46 -1.77
N ILE A 306 -9.31 -5.19 -1.40
CA ILE A 306 -8.25 -4.17 -1.49
C ILE A 306 -7.13 -4.48 -0.50
N VAL A 307 -7.51 -4.94 0.69
CA VAL A 307 -6.57 -5.33 1.74
C VAL A 307 -5.69 -6.47 1.26
N VAL A 308 -6.28 -7.50 0.63
CA VAL A 308 -5.49 -8.64 0.18
C VAL A 308 -4.57 -8.27 -0.99
N THR A 309 -5.00 -7.34 -1.84
CA THR A 309 -4.15 -6.80 -2.92
C THR A 309 -2.85 -6.23 -2.36
N TRP A 310 -2.89 -5.51 -1.24
CA TRP A 310 -1.68 -4.99 -0.59
C TRP A 310 -0.93 -6.02 0.23
N GLN A 311 -1.63 -6.96 0.88
CA GLN A 311 -0.97 -8.06 1.62
C GLN A 311 -0.06 -8.87 0.70
N ILE A 312 -0.49 -9.18 -0.53
CA ILE A 312 0.35 -9.88 -1.51
C ILE A 312 1.64 -9.10 -1.81
N SER A 313 1.53 -7.78 -2.00
CA SER A 313 2.71 -6.93 -2.24
C SER A 313 3.59 -6.82 -0.99
N PHE A 314 3.01 -6.76 0.20
CA PHE A 314 3.75 -6.74 1.46
C PHE A 314 4.50 -8.04 1.72
N GLU A 315 3.86 -9.19 1.50
CA GLU A 315 4.48 -10.53 1.61
C GLU A 315 5.64 -10.68 0.63
N HIS A 316 5.47 -10.21 -0.61
CA HIS A 316 6.55 -10.20 -1.59
C HIS A 316 7.75 -9.35 -1.14
N ILE A 317 7.52 -8.16 -0.57
CA ILE A 317 8.60 -7.33 0.00
C ILE A 317 9.22 -8.05 1.19
N GLN A 318 8.43 -8.72 2.04
CA GLN A 318 8.96 -9.47 3.17
C GLN A 318 9.88 -10.61 2.74
N GLU A 319 9.58 -11.28 1.61
CA GLU A 319 10.41 -12.35 1.05
C GLU A 319 11.68 -11.82 0.36
N THR A 320 11.57 -10.71 -0.37
CA THR A 320 12.68 -10.17 -1.19
C THR A 320 13.58 -9.22 -0.41
N GLN A 321 13.02 -8.41 0.48
CA GLN A 321 13.70 -7.41 1.30
C GLN A 321 13.04 -7.25 2.68
N PRO A 322 13.32 -8.17 3.63
CA PRO A 322 12.70 -8.18 4.95
C PRO A 322 12.84 -6.86 5.73
N SER A 323 13.96 -6.15 5.57
CA SER A 323 14.23 -4.87 6.24
C SER A 323 13.26 -3.77 5.84
N ALA A 324 12.85 -3.72 4.57
CA ALA A 324 11.84 -2.79 4.06
C ALA A 324 10.44 -3.12 4.59
N ALA A 325 10.08 -4.39 4.68
CA ALA A 325 8.81 -4.82 5.29
C ALA A 325 8.75 -4.45 6.78
N ASP A 326 9.86 -4.62 7.49
CA ASP A 326 9.99 -4.22 8.88
C ASP A 326 9.90 -2.68 9.06
N LEU A 327 10.50 -1.91 8.15
CA LEU A 327 10.36 -0.44 8.13
C LEU A 327 8.90 -0.02 7.96
N LEU A 328 8.19 -0.58 6.97
CA LEU A 328 6.78 -0.31 6.75
C LEU A 328 5.92 -0.73 7.96
N SER A 329 6.27 -1.84 8.60
CA SER A 329 5.59 -2.33 9.81
C SER A 329 5.66 -1.31 10.94
N LEU A 330 6.83 -0.73 11.19
CA LEU A 330 7.03 0.32 12.19
C LEU A 330 6.28 1.61 11.80
N MET A 331 6.43 2.06 10.56
CA MET A 331 5.74 3.27 10.05
C MET A 331 4.22 3.18 10.18
N SER A 332 3.66 1.97 10.14
CA SER A 332 2.21 1.76 10.22
C SER A 332 1.57 2.16 11.56
N PHE A 333 2.33 2.49 12.60
CA PHE A 333 1.80 2.94 13.90
C PHE A 333 1.81 4.46 14.10
N PHE A 334 2.62 5.18 13.32
CA PHE A 334 2.66 6.64 13.35
C PHE A 334 1.40 7.25 12.73
N ASP A 335 1.17 8.55 12.96
CA ASP A 335 0.29 9.30 12.06
C ASP A 335 0.76 9.10 10.60
N ARG A 336 -0.20 8.92 9.69
CA ARG A 336 0.07 8.57 8.30
C ARG A 336 0.73 9.68 7.49
N GLN A 337 0.78 10.90 8.02
CA GLN A 337 1.40 12.07 7.39
C GLN A 337 2.58 12.56 8.23
N GLY A 338 3.61 13.07 7.55
CA GLY A 338 4.71 13.78 8.20
C GLY A 338 5.58 12.93 9.13
N ILE A 339 5.71 11.61 8.88
CA ILE A 339 6.52 10.70 9.72
C ILE A 339 7.99 11.11 9.61
N PRO A 340 8.65 11.60 10.66
CA PRO A 340 10.05 12.03 10.61
C PRO A 340 10.99 10.83 10.52
N GLU A 341 12.04 10.98 9.70
CA GLU A 341 13.09 9.98 9.52
C GLU A 341 13.77 9.56 10.84
N ALA A 342 13.98 10.51 11.76
CA ALA A 342 14.58 10.26 13.06
C ALA A 342 13.82 9.20 13.88
N LEU A 343 12.48 9.15 13.78
CA LEU A 343 11.65 8.21 14.55
C LEU A 343 11.73 6.77 14.03
N ILE A 344 12.12 6.59 12.77
CA ILE A 344 12.17 5.27 12.10
C ILE A 344 13.59 4.74 11.97
N ARG A 345 14.61 5.60 12.04
CA ARG A 345 16.03 5.22 12.06
C ARG A 345 16.51 4.62 13.37
N SER A 346 15.93 5.01 14.50
CA SER A 346 16.33 4.55 15.85
C SER A 346 16.36 3.02 16.03
N ARG A 347 15.78 2.27 15.09
CA ARG A 347 15.88 0.82 14.95
C ARG A 347 17.28 0.29 14.63
N ARG A 348 18.08 0.94 13.79
CA ARG A 348 19.32 0.35 13.25
C ARG A 348 20.47 0.42 14.26
N GLU A 349 20.68 1.59 14.83
CA GLU A 349 21.77 1.84 15.78
C GLU A 349 21.69 0.92 17.01
N HIS A 350 20.50 0.66 17.54
CA HIS A 350 20.33 -0.25 18.69
C HIS A 350 20.52 -1.74 18.35
N ARG A 351 20.18 -2.18 17.12
CA ARG A 351 20.42 -3.56 16.69
C ARG A 351 21.88 -3.81 16.35
N ASP A 352 22.55 -2.84 15.75
CA ASP A 352 23.97 -2.93 15.42
C ASP A 352 24.82 -2.83 16.69
N ALA A 353 24.48 -1.94 17.63
CA ALA A 353 25.13 -1.88 18.95
C ALA A 353 24.99 -3.18 19.76
N GLN A 354 23.82 -3.83 19.74
CA GLN A 354 23.62 -5.14 20.41
C GLN A 354 24.30 -6.30 19.68
N ARG A 355 24.57 -6.18 18.38
CA ARG A 355 25.24 -7.23 17.59
C ARG A 355 26.76 -7.11 17.71
N SER A 356 27.29 -5.90 17.79
CA SER A 356 28.71 -5.63 18.09
C SER A 356 29.07 -6.05 19.52
N GLN A 357 28.23 -5.74 20.51
CA GLN A 357 28.43 -6.20 21.90
C GLN A 357 28.41 -7.72 22.09
N ARG A 358 27.82 -8.50 21.17
CA ARG A 358 27.86 -9.98 21.19
C ARG A 358 29.04 -10.55 20.41
N ALA A 359 29.74 -9.73 19.63
CA ALA A 359 30.93 -10.12 18.87
C ALA A 359 32.23 -9.71 19.58
N ASP A 360 32.17 -8.79 20.54
CA ASP A 360 33.35 -8.23 21.25
C ASP A 360 33.78 -9.00 22.51
N ASP A 361 33.16 -10.14 22.83
CA ASP A 361 33.64 -11.02 23.92
C ASP A 361 34.85 -11.89 23.49
N ASP A 362 35.32 -11.79 22.23
CA ASP A 362 36.51 -12.47 21.74
C ASP A 362 37.19 -11.65 20.62
N ARG A 363 37.87 -10.54 20.96
CA ARG A 363 39.10 -10.06 20.28
C ARG A 363 39.63 -8.76 20.89
N ASP A 364 40.94 -8.74 21.12
CA ASP A 364 41.71 -7.56 21.48
C ASP A 364 41.52 -6.42 20.45
N SER A 365 41.51 -5.21 21.01
CA SER A 365 41.35 -3.90 20.40
C SER A 365 42.23 -3.65 19.17
N ASP A 366 41.60 -3.30 18.05
CA ASP A 366 42.16 -2.40 17.04
C ASP A 366 41.11 -1.31 16.75
N GLU A 367 41.38 -0.10 17.24
CA GLU A 367 40.55 1.11 17.08
C GLU A 367 40.77 1.74 15.69
N GLU A 368 40.35 1.10 14.60
CA GLU A 368 40.20 1.78 13.30
C GLU A 368 39.07 1.12 12.50
N ASP A 369 37.82 1.65 12.54
CA ASP A 369 36.82 1.63 11.44
C ASP A 369 35.36 2.02 11.84
N ASP A 370 35.14 3.15 12.53
CA ASP A 370 33.76 3.62 12.86
C ASP A 370 33.07 4.36 11.68
N ALA A 371 33.86 4.88 10.72
CA ALA A 371 33.33 5.63 9.59
C ALA A 371 32.73 4.75 8.46
N SER A 372 33.14 3.48 8.36
CA SER A 372 32.69 2.58 7.28
C SER A 372 31.31 1.97 7.57
N GLN A 373 30.99 1.69 8.84
CA GLN A 373 29.73 1.08 9.27
C GLN A 373 28.53 2.04 9.17
N SER A 374 28.73 3.32 9.48
CA SER A 374 27.67 4.35 9.36
C SER A 374 27.24 4.59 7.92
N SER A 375 28.15 4.50 6.95
CA SER A 375 27.81 4.64 5.52
C SER A 375 27.00 3.45 5.00
N ALA A 376 27.37 2.21 5.38
CA ALA A 376 26.62 1.01 5.00
C ALA A 376 25.22 0.96 5.61
N GLY A 377 25.08 1.45 6.86
CA GLY A 377 23.79 1.61 7.54
C GLY A 377 22.88 2.66 6.88
N ASN A 378 23.43 3.70 6.27
CA ASN A 378 22.68 4.68 5.48
C ASN A 378 22.24 4.10 4.13
N ASP A 379 23.14 3.45 3.41
CA ASP A 379 22.85 2.89 2.09
C ASP A 379 21.75 1.83 2.15
N ALA A 380 21.77 0.96 3.15
CA ALA A 380 20.72 -0.03 3.31
C ALA A 380 19.37 0.58 3.70
N PHE A 381 19.32 1.75 4.34
CA PHE A 381 18.06 2.41 4.72
C PHE A 381 17.45 3.07 3.49
N GLU A 382 18.27 3.74 2.70
CA GLU A 382 17.87 4.27 1.39
C GLU A 382 17.35 3.16 0.48
N HIS A 383 17.99 1.99 0.48
CA HIS A 383 17.48 0.84 -0.26
C HIS A 383 16.10 0.38 0.24
N ASP A 384 15.83 0.41 1.55
CA ASP A 384 14.50 0.11 2.10
C ASP A 384 13.46 1.14 1.67
N VAL A 385 13.80 2.42 1.74
CA VAL A 385 12.94 3.53 1.32
C VAL A 385 12.62 3.44 -0.18
N VAL A 386 13.63 3.22 -1.03
CA VAL A 386 13.47 3.08 -2.47
C VAL A 386 12.53 1.93 -2.80
N THR A 387 12.67 0.77 -2.16
CA THR A 387 11.78 -0.38 -2.35
C THR A 387 10.34 -0.04 -1.99
N LEU A 388 10.09 0.56 -0.83
CA LEU A 388 8.73 0.94 -0.43
C LEU A 388 8.12 2.00 -1.37
N ARG A 389 8.92 2.94 -1.88
CA ARG A 389 8.49 3.93 -2.88
C ARG A 389 8.20 3.28 -4.24
N ASN A 390 8.98 2.29 -4.65
CA ASN A 390 8.76 1.56 -5.89
C ASN A 390 7.40 0.84 -5.89
N PHE A 391 6.97 0.31 -4.74
CA PHE A 391 5.63 -0.25 -4.54
C PHE A 391 4.52 0.80 -4.29
N CYS A 392 4.86 2.09 -4.31
CA CYS A 392 3.96 3.22 -4.01
C CYS A 392 3.31 3.13 -2.62
N PHE A 393 3.96 2.48 -1.65
CA PHE A 393 3.45 2.36 -0.28
C PHE A 393 3.73 3.59 0.58
N ILE A 394 4.82 4.28 0.26
CA ILE A 394 5.21 5.54 0.92
C ILE A 394 5.55 6.61 -0.13
N SER A 395 5.31 7.86 0.24
CA SER A 395 5.87 9.04 -0.41
C SER A 395 6.85 9.73 0.54
N VAL A 396 7.74 10.53 -0.06
CA VAL A 396 8.72 11.34 0.65
C VAL A 396 8.46 12.78 0.26
N ASP A 397 8.53 13.68 1.23
CA ASP A 397 8.40 15.11 0.99
C ASP A 397 9.56 15.66 0.14
N THR A 398 9.44 16.93 -0.28
CA THR A 398 10.46 17.58 -1.12
C THR A 398 11.82 17.71 -0.43
N ASN A 399 11.83 17.75 0.90
CA ASN A 399 13.06 17.91 1.68
C ASN A 399 13.73 16.57 1.99
N GLY A 400 13.06 15.44 1.75
CA GLY A 400 13.62 14.12 2.01
C GLY A 400 13.57 13.70 3.48
N THR A 401 12.88 14.45 4.35
CA THR A 401 12.97 14.32 5.83
C THR A 401 11.75 13.69 6.47
N THR A 402 10.62 13.72 5.76
CA THR A 402 9.36 13.18 6.24
C THR A 402 8.72 12.25 5.22
N PHE A 403 8.03 11.25 5.76
CA PHE A 403 7.37 10.21 4.99
C PHE A 403 5.87 10.28 5.17
N GLU A 404 5.14 9.88 4.13
CA GLU A 404 3.69 9.74 4.16
C GLU A 404 3.31 8.33 3.73
N MET A 405 2.18 7.85 4.25
CA MET A 405 1.61 6.56 3.93
C MET A 405 0.11 6.72 3.64
N HIS A 406 -0.37 5.97 2.66
CA HIS A 406 -1.81 5.86 2.40
C HIS A 406 -2.50 5.15 3.59
N ALA A 407 -3.60 5.69 4.14
CA ALA A 407 -4.24 5.15 5.36
C ALA A 407 -4.71 3.71 5.18
N LEU A 408 -5.20 3.37 3.99
CA LEU A 408 -5.60 2.00 3.72
C LEU A 408 -4.41 1.01 3.63
N VAL A 409 -3.22 1.46 3.18
CA VAL A 409 -1.97 0.67 3.26
C VAL A 409 -1.59 0.47 4.73
N GLN A 410 -1.62 1.54 5.52
CA GLN A 410 -1.40 1.49 6.97
C GLN A 410 -2.31 0.46 7.65
N LEU A 411 -3.61 0.50 7.35
CA LEU A 411 -4.60 -0.45 7.88
C LEU A 411 -4.26 -1.90 7.48
N ALA A 412 -3.93 -2.15 6.21
CA ALA A 412 -3.62 -3.49 5.73
C ALA A 412 -2.34 -4.05 6.35
N THR A 413 -1.31 -3.22 6.55
CA THR A 413 -0.08 -3.60 7.26
C THR A 413 -0.39 -3.99 8.70
N ARG A 414 -1.14 -3.17 9.45
CA ARG A 414 -1.54 -3.50 10.84
C ARG A 414 -2.39 -4.78 10.91
N MET A 415 -3.29 -4.99 9.95
CA MET A 415 -4.07 -6.24 9.87
C MET A 415 -3.18 -7.46 9.66
N TRP A 416 -2.21 -7.37 8.75
CA TRP A 416 -1.28 -8.45 8.48
C TRP A 416 -0.43 -8.76 9.72
N LEU A 417 0.07 -7.72 10.40
CA LEU A 417 0.83 -7.89 11.66
C LEU A 417 -0.01 -8.55 12.75
N ALA A 418 -1.30 -8.20 12.86
CA ALA A 418 -2.21 -8.83 13.82
C ALA A 418 -2.44 -10.32 13.50
N ALA A 419 -2.68 -10.65 12.24
CA ALA A 419 -2.87 -12.03 11.79
C ALA A 419 -1.63 -12.91 12.00
N ASN A 420 -0.44 -12.31 11.96
CA ASN A 420 0.84 -12.99 12.14
C ASN A 420 1.42 -12.86 13.57
N GLY A 421 0.66 -12.31 14.53
CA GLY A 421 1.10 -12.18 15.93
C GLY A 421 2.27 -11.21 16.17
N LYS A 422 2.59 -10.35 15.20
CA LYS A 422 3.70 -9.38 15.27
C LYS A 422 3.27 -7.97 15.69
N LEU A 423 1.96 -7.72 15.81
CA LEU A 423 1.40 -6.39 16.07
C LEU A 423 1.94 -5.76 17.36
N GLU A 424 1.99 -6.53 18.45
CA GLU A 424 2.40 -6.00 19.75
C GLU A 424 3.88 -5.61 19.78
N GLN A 425 4.74 -6.42 19.16
CA GLN A 425 6.18 -6.12 19.03
C GLN A 425 6.41 -4.75 18.37
N TRP A 426 5.75 -4.48 17.24
CA TRP A 426 5.90 -3.21 16.53
C TRP A 426 5.23 -2.05 17.25
N ARG A 427 4.12 -2.30 17.96
CA ARG A 427 3.47 -1.30 18.82
C ARG A 427 4.41 -0.82 19.92
N GLN A 428 5.06 -1.75 20.62
CA GLN A 428 6.01 -1.44 21.69
C GLN A 428 7.19 -0.62 21.15
N GLN A 429 7.74 -1.02 20.00
CA GLN A 429 8.82 -0.28 19.37
C GLN A 429 8.43 1.15 18.99
N PHE A 430 7.26 1.32 18.36
CA PHE A 430 6.72 2.63 18.02
C PHE A 430 6.60 3.54 19.25
N ILE A 431 6.07 3.01 20.34
CA ILE A 431 5.90 3.75 21.60
C ILE A 431 7.26 4.15 22.17
N SER A 432 8.22 3.22 22.18
CA SER A 432 9.56 3.47 22.71
C SER A 432 10.28 4.56 21.93
N ASN A 433 10.28 4.47 20.59
CA ASN A 433 10.87 5.47 19.70
C ASN A 433 10.26 6.85 19.92
N LEU A 434 8.93 6.92 19.93
CA LEU A 434 8.23 8.18 20.10
C LEU A 434 8.40 8.74 21.52
N CYS A 435 8.46 7.90 22.55
CA CYS A 435 8.69 8.33 23.93
C CYS A 435 10.12 8.84 24.16
N ALA A 436 11.11 8.30 23.46
CA ALA A 436 12.49 8.78 23.52
C ALA A 436 12.60 10.19 22.93
N GLU A 437 11.97 10.42 21.77
CA GLU A 437 12.09 11.67 21.02
C GLU A 437 11.08 12.75 21.45
N PHE A 438 9.93 12.40 22.03
CA PHE A 438 8.91 13.37 22.42
C PHE A 438 9.27 14.02 23.78
N PRO A 439 9.65 15.30 23.81
CA PRO A 439 10.11 15.96 25.03
C PRO A 439 8.95 16.44 25.91
N THR A 440 9.26 17.03 27.06
CA THR A 440 8.26 17.69 27.92
C THR A 440 7.70 18.94 27.25
N GLY A 441 6.46 19.32 27.61
CA GLY A 441 5.74 20.47 27.03
C GLY A 441 6.28 21.86 27.40
N GLN A 442 7.54 21.96 27.83
CA GLN A 442 8.23 23.23 28.11
C GLN A 442 8.37 24.06 26.84
N TYR A 443 8.35 25.38 26.97
CA TYR A 443 8.34 26.31 25.83
C TYR A 443 9.53 26.09 24.87
N GLU A 444 10.73 25.80 25.40
CA GLU A 444 11.91 25.55 24.57
C GLU A 444 11.75 24.33 23.64
N ASN A 445 10.87 23.39 23.99
CA ASN A 445 10.64 22.14 23.27
C ASN A 445 9.47 22.19 22.29
N TRP A 446 8.74 23.31 22.21
CA TRP A 446 7.48 23.39 21.47
C TRP A 446 7.61 23.03 19.99
N THR A 447 8.71 23.40 19.34
CA THR A 447 8.94 23.05 17.92
C THR A 447 8.96 21.54 17.71
N VAL A 448 9.63 20.80 18.60
CA VAL A 448 9.71 19.34 18.53
C VAL A 448 8.37 18.71 18.90
N CYS A 449 7.73 19.19 19.98
CA CYS A 449 6.40 18.72 20.36
C CYS A 449 5.38 18.93 19.23
N GLN A 450 5.39 20.10 18.58
CA GLN A 450 4.48 20.43 17.49
C GLN A 450 4.63 19.47 16.31
N ALA A 451 5.86 19.17 15.91
CA ALA A 451 6.15 18.23 14.83
C ALA A 451 5.68 16.80 15.17
N LEU A 452 5.84 16.38 16.43
CA LEU A 452 5.54 15.01 16.85
C LEU A 452 4.12 14.77 17.37
N PHE A 453 3.34 15.83 17.60
CA PHE A 453 2.06 15.75 18.32
C PHE A 453 1.02 14.89 17.61
N ALA A 454 0.98 14.92 16.26
CA ALA A 454 0.08 14.06 15.49
C ALA A 454 0.35 12.57 15.76
N HIS A 455 1.62 12.17 15.84
CA HIS A 455 2.00 10.80 16.17
C HIS A 455 1.68 10.46 17.63
N ALA A 456 1.83 11.39 18.57
CA ALA A 456 1.42 11.19 19.96
C ALA A 456 -0.11 11.01 20.11
N ARG A 457 -0.91 11.71 19.29
CA ARG A 457 -2.36 11.49 19.20
C ARG A 457 -2.68 10.09 18.65
N SER A 458 -1.96 9.65 17.61
CA SER A 458 -2.06 8.26 17.10
C SER A 458 -1.77 7.25 18.20
N ALA A 459 -0.71 7.48 18.99
CA ALA A 459 -0.31 6.59 20.09
C ALA A 459 -1.40 6.41 21.15
N ALA A 460 -2.27 7.41 21.36
CA ALA A 460 -3.36 7.30 22.34
C ALA A 460 -4.34 6.15 22.05
N GLY A 461 -4.47 5.70 20.79
CA GLY A 461 -5.27 4.54 20.40
C GLY A 461 -4.54 3.19 20.49
N GLN A 462 -3.22 3.20 20.74
CA GLN A 462 -2.32 2.06 20.62
C GLN A 462 -1.80 1.63 22.00
N GLN A 463 -2.68 1.22 22.91
CA GLN A 463 -2.26 0.81 24.25
C GLN A 463 -1.47 -0.52 24.20
N PRO A 464 -0.25 -0.59 24.75
CA PRO A 464 0.53 -1.82 24.82
C PRO A 464 0.07 -2.73 25.97
N GLU A 465 0.38 -4.02 25.86
CA GLU A 465 -0.03 -5.06 26.81
C GLU A 465 0.99 -5.25 27.95
N ASP A 466 2.27 -5.14 27.62
CA ASP A 466 3.40 -5.22 28.55
C ASP A 466 3.41 -4.07 29.57
N LYS A 467 3.82 -4.35 30.80
CA LYS A 467 3.92 -3.36 31.89
C LYS A 467 4.95 -2.27 31.61
N SER A 468 6.15 -2.61 31.11
CA SER A 468 7.22 -1.61 30.86
C SER A 468 6.81 -0.63 29.77
N SER A 469 6.37 -1.17 28.63
CA SER A 469 5.85 -0.42 27.50
C SER A 469 4.61 0.39 27.87
N LEU A 470 3.75 -0.10 28.78
CA LEU A 470 2.61 0.65 29.28
C LEU A 470 3.03 1.84 30.15
N ALA A 471 4.14 1.76 30.88
CA ALA A 471 4.72 2.89 31.61
C ALA A 471 5.34 3.93 30.66
N GLU A 472 6.06 3.50 29.62
CA GLU A 472 6.57 4.39 28.56
C GLU A 472 5.44 5.09 27.82
N TRP A 473 4.42 4.32 27.40
CA TRP A 473 3.21 4.86 26.78
C TRP A 473 2.54 5.92 27.65
N ALA A 474 2.40 5.65 28.94
CA ALA A 474 1.81 6.61 29.86
C ALA A 474 2.67 7.87 30.03
N THR A 475 3.99 7.74 29.94
CA THR A 475 4.93 8.86 29.97
C THR A 475 4.84 9.71 28.71
N LEU A 476 4.80 9.09 27.53
CA LEU A 476 4.55 9.77 26.26
C LEU A 476 3.23 10.56 26.31
N LEU A 477 2.14 9.93 26.73
CA LEU A 477 0.84 10.60 26.82
C LEU A 477 0.82 11.74 27.85
N TYR A 478 1.56 11.62 28.94
CA TYR A 478 1.73 12.71 29.91
C TYR A 478 2.43 13.91 29.29
N ARG A 479 3.55 13.68 28.58
CA ARG A 479 4.30 14.75 27.89
C ARG A 479 3.47 15.42 26.80
N ALA A 480 2.74 14.63 26.02
CA ALA A 480 1.83 15.15 24.99
C ALA A 480 0.64 15.91 25.59
N ALA A 481 0.08 15.45 26.72
CA ALA A 481 -0.97 16.17 27.43
C ALA A 481 -0.50 17.53 27.94
N TRP A 482 0.73 17.61 28.45
CA TRP A 482 1.34 18.87 28.88
C TRP A 482 1.47 19.86 27.72
N TYR A 483 2.01 19.42 26.57
CA TYR A 483 2.06 20.28 25.39
C TYR A 483 0.67 20.73 24.92
N ALA A 484 -0.32 19.84 24.95
CA ALA A 484 -1.70 20.17 24.58
C ALA A 484 -2.33 21.19 25.55
N GLU A 485 -2.04 21.10 26.84
CA GLU A 485 -2.50 22.04 27.86
C GLU A 485 -1.88 23.43 27.64
N MET A 486 -0.56 23.46 27.44
CA MET A 486 0.20 24.70 27.18
C MET A 486 -0.21 25.42 25.88
N THR A 487 -0.69 24.67 24.88
CA THR A 487 -1.21 25.21 23.60
C THR A 487 -2.71 25.49 23.61
N GLY A 488 -3.41 25.23 24.72
CA GLY A 488 -4.84 25.51 24.87
C GLY A 488 -5.78 24.45 24.27
N ASN A 489 -5.26 23.29 23.82
CA ASN A 489 -6.07 22.21 23.26
C ASN A 489 -6.67 21.33 24.37
N ILE A 490 -7.80 21.78 24.91
CA ILE A 490 -8.51 21.13 26.04
C ILE A 490 -8.84 19.66 25.74
N THR A 491 -9.35 19.35 24.55
CA THR A 491 -9.86 18.01 24.22
C THR A 491 -8.73 16.97 24.22
N ASP A 492 -7.61 17.26 23.56
CA ASP A 492 -6.47 16.35 23.56
C ASP A 492 -5.80 16.33 24.94
N ALA A 493 -5.64 17.47 25.62
CA ALA A 493 -5.05 17.53 26.97
C ALA A 493 -5.78 16.60 27.96
N VAL A 494 -7.10 16.71 28.04
CA VAL A 494 -7.92 15.85 28.92
C VAL A 494 -7.81 14.38 28.50
N THR A 495 -7.94 14.08 27.20
CA THR A 495 -7.94 12.70 26.71
C THR A 495 -6.62 11.99 26.99
N LEU A 496 -5.51 12.65 26.71
CA LEU A 496 -4.15 12.12 26.88
C LEU A 496 -3.80 12.00 28.37
N ALA A 497 -4.10 13.03 29.18
CA ALA A 497 -3.83 13.03 30.62
C ALA A 497 -4.59 11.90 31.34
N VAL A 498 -5.88 11.71 31.04
CA VAL A 498 -6.70 10.67 31.68
C VAL A 498 -6.19 9.27 31.33
N LYS A 499 -5.79 9.04 30.07
CA LYS A 499 -5.21 7.76 29.64
C LYS A 499 -3.87 7.49 30.34
N SER A 500 -2.99 8.48 30.41
CA SER A 500 -1.73 8.40 31.16
C SER A 500 -1.95 8.05 32.63
N MET A 501 -2.84 8.80 33.30
CA MET A 501 -3.17 8.60 34.72
C MET A 501 -3.67 7.17 34.99
N LYS A 502 -4.61 6.67 34.16
CA LYS A 502 -5.15 5.31 34.31
C LYS A 502 -4.07 4.24 34.14
N ALA A 503 -3.17 4.40 33.17
CA ALA A 503 -2.08 3.47 32.94
C ALA A 503 -1.05 3.48 34.07
N ARG A 504 -0.56 4.66 34.52
CA ARG A 504 0.37 4.75 35.65
C ARG A 504 -0.22 4.22 36.95
N LYS A 505 -1.51 4.51 37.23
CA LYS A 505 -2.21 3.95 38.40
C LYS A 505 -2.23 2.41 38.37
N LYS A 506 -2.38 1.80 37.20
CA LYS A 506 -2.38 0.33 37.03
C LYS A 506 -0.97 -0.28 37.18
N VAL A 507 0.07 0.36 36.65
CA VAL A 507 1.42 -0.20 36.58
C VAL A 507 2.27 0.14 37.82
N LEU A 508 2.22 1.40 38.27
CA LEU A 508 3.07 1.95 39.34
C LEU A 508 2.35 2.06 40.68
N GLY A 509 1.01 2.03 40.66
CA GLY A 509 0.16 2.25 41.84
C GLY A 509 -0.32 3.69 41.98
N GLN A 510 -1.35 3.90 42.81
CA GLN A 510 -2.02 5.21 43.00
C GLN A 510 -1.10 6.28 43.59
N GLU A 511 -0.07 5.83 44.28
CA GLU A 511 0.68 6.58 45.27
C GLU A 511 2.13 6.82 44.82
N HIS A 512 2.46 6.38 43.60
CA HIS A 512 3.75 6.61 42.94
C HIS A 512 3.81 8.04 42.39
N GLU A 513 4.99 8.68 42.46
CA GLU A 513 5.14 10.09 42.11
C GLU A 513 4.73 10.38 40.65
N ASP A 514 5.09 9.53 39.70
CA ASP A 514 4.63 9.68 38.30
C ASP A 514 3.10 9.56 38.14
N THR A 515 2.44 8.75 38.96
CA THR A 515 0.97 8.67 38.97
C THR A 515 0.39 9.98 39.51
N LEU A 516 0.98 10.54 40.57
CA LEU A 516 0.58 11.83 41.14
C LEU A 516 0.78 12.98 40.15
N TRP A 517 1.87 12.98 39.38
CA TRP A 517 2.07 13.92 38.26
C TRP A 517 1.00 13.80 37.19
N SER A 518 0.61 12.58 36.80
CA SER A 518 -0.47 12.39 35.83
C SER A 518 -1.85 12.79 36.39
N ILE A 519 -2.12 12.59 37.69
CA ILE A 519 -3.36 13.07 38.32
C ILE A 519 -3.39 14.61 38.31
N ALA A 520 -2.29 15.26 38.69
CA ALA A 520 -2.16 16.71 38.63
C ALA A 520 -2.35 17.24 37.20
N MET A 521 -1.83 16.54 36.19
CA MET A 521 -2.04 16.90 34.78
C MET A 521 -3.51 16.82 34.36
N VAL A 522 -4.27 15.83 34.86
CA VAL A 522 -5.73 15.79 34.64
C VAL A 522 -6.42 16.98 35.32
N GLY A 523 -5.98 17.35 36.53
CA GLY A 523 -6.44 18.55 37.23
C GLY A 523 -6.22 19.82 36.39
N SER A 524 -4.99 20.04 35.90
CA SER A 524 -4.67 21.17 35.01
C SER A 524 -5.50 21.17 33.73
N ALA A 525 -5.68 20.02 33.07
CA ALA A 525 -6.49 19.91 31.87
C ALA A 525 -7.98 20.22 32.12
N TYR A 526 -8.52 19.81 33.27
CA TYR A 526 -9.88 20.17 33.69
C TYR A 526 -10.02 21.64 34.02
N LYS A 527 -9.00 22.23 34.66
CA LYS A 527 -8.90 23.66 34.94
C LYS A 527 -8.99 24.47 33.64
N LEU A 528 -8.19 24.11 32.64
CA LEU A 528 -8.22 24.72 31.31
C LEU A 528 -9.60 24.58 30.64
N GLY A 529 -10.29 23.46 30.86
CA GLY A 529 -11.65 23.22 30.37
C GLY A 529 -12.78 23.80 31.22
N GLY A 530 -12.48 24.61 32.24
CA GLY A 530 -13.47 25.24 33.12
C GLY A 530 -14.17 24.29 34.12
N ARG A 531 -13.65 23.07 34.31
CA ARG A 531 -14.19 22.06 35.24
C ARG A 531 -13.51 22.16 36.61
N TRP A 532 -13.62 23.33 37.25
CA TRP A 532 -12.88 23.70 38.46
C TRP A 532 -13.09 22.73 39.64
N ASN A 533 -14.32 22.30 39.91
CA ASN A 533 -14.60 21.38 41.03
C ASN A 533 -13.93 20.02 40.83
N ALA A 534 -13.93 19.50 39.60
CA ALA A 534 -13.26 18.23 39.30
C ALA A 534 -11.73 18.36 39.33
N ALA A 535 -11.19 19.55 39.03
CA ALA A 535 -9.76 19.83 39.17
C ALA A 535 -9.37 19.88 40.66
N GLU A 536 -10.14 20.60 41.49
CA GLU A 536 -9.94 20.72 42.93
C GLU A 536 -9.89 19.36 43.62
N GLU A 537 -10.86 18.48 43.37
CA GLU A 537 -10.90 17.13 43.96
C GLU A 537 -9.59 16.36 43.70
N LEU A 538 -9.06 16.44 42.49
CA LEU A 538 -7.82 15.77 42.09
C LEU A 538 -6.59 16.44 42.70
N GLU A 539 -6.55 17.77 42.73
CA GLU A 539 -5.44 18.57 43.28
C GLU A 539 -5.33 18.40 44.81
N VAL A 540 -6.45 18.40 45.54
CA VAL A 540 -6.51 18.08 46.98
C VAL A 540 -5.97 16.68 47.24
N GLN A 541 -6.42 15.68 46.46
CA GLN A 541 -5.95 14.30 46.61
C GLN A 541 -4.42 14.21 46.43
N VAL A 542 -3.88 14.87 45.41
CA VAL A 542 -2.42 14.85 45.14
C VAL A 542 -1.66 15.58 46.24
N MET A 543 -2.13 16.76 46.67
CA MET A 543 -1.49 17.56 47.72
C MET A 543 -1.39 16.79 49.03
N GLU A 544 -2.50 16.21 49.51
CA GLU A 544 -2.50 15.45 50.77
C GLU A 544 -1.63 14.19 50.70
N THR A 545 -1.62 13.51 49.55
CA THR A 545 -0.75 12.33 49.33
C THR A 545 0.74 12.73 49.39
N ARG A 546 1.13 13.81 48.68
CA ARG A 546 2.52 14.30 48.68
C ARG A 546 2.94 14.82 50.05
N LYS A 547 2.06 15.56 50.73
CA LYS A 547 2.29 16.06 52.10
C LYS A 547 2.54 14.92 53.08
N THR A 548 1.76 13.83 52.99
CA THR A 548 1.92 12.65 53.84
C THR A 548 3.21 11.89 53.57
N LYS A 549 3.62 11.77 52.29
CA LYS A 549 4.78 10.97 51.88
C LYS A 549 6.11 11.69 51.94
N LEU A 550 6.13 12.94 51.49
CA LEU A 550 7.34 13.72 51.24
C LEU A 550 7.51 14.84 52.29
N GLY A 551 6.46 15.15 53.04
CA GLY A 551 6.41 16.28 53.96
C GLY A 551 5.82 17.55 53.33
N ALA A 552 5.46 18.51 54.18
CA ALA A 552 4.85 19.78 53.76
C ALA A 552 5.79 20.66 52.94
N ASP A 553 7.08 20.68 53.29
CA ASP A 553 8.09 21.57 52.69
C ASP A 553 8.71 21.01 51.40
N HIS A 554 8.33 19.80 50.98
CA HIS A 554 8.88 19.19 49.77
C HIS A 554 8.43 19.96 48.51
N PRO A 555 9.31 20.21 47.54
CA PRO A 555 8.98 20.99 46.33
C PRO A 555 7.74 20.50 45.58
N SER A 556 7.55 19.18 45.47
CA SER A 556 6.34 18.61 44.85
C SER A 556 5.05 18.92 45.63
N THR A 557 5.11 18.95 46.97
CA THR A 557 3.96 19.31 47.83
C THR A 557 3.62 20.78 47.64
N LEU A 558 4.63 21.65 47.69
CA LEU A 558 4.46 23.09 47.45
C LEU A 558 3.90 23.39 46.06
N THR A 559 4.37 22.68 45.03
CA THR A 559 3.82 22.79 43.66
C THR A 559 2.33 22.41 43.62
N SER A 560 1.94 21.35 44.32
CA SER A 560 0.53 20.94 44.41
C SER A 560 -0.33 21.95 45.18
N MET A 561 0.20 22.54 46.26
CA MET A 561 -0.46 23.61 46.99
C MET A 561 -0.67 24.85 46.11
N ALA A 562 0.34 25.26 45.35
CA ALA A 562 0.24 26.37 44.40
C ALA A 562 -0.80 26.13 43.30
N ASN A 563 -0.88 24.90 42.77
CA ASN A 563 -1.91 24.52 41.79
C ASN A 563 -3.32 24.61 42.39
N LEU A 564 -3.51 24.09 43.61
CA LEU A 564 -4.79 24.15 44.32
C LEU A 564 -5.20 25.59 44.66
N ALA A 565 -4.25 26.42 45.12
CA ALA A 565 -4.48 27.84 45.38
C ALA A 565 -4.90 28.58 44.11
N SER A 566 -4.27 28.28 42.96
CA SER A 566 -4.67 28.79 41.64
C SER A 566 -6.11 28.38 41.27
N THR A 567 -6.52 27.16 41.61
CA THR A 567 -7.90 26.69 41.39
C THR A 567 -8.90 27.44 42.27
N PHE A 568 -8.61 27.61 43.57
CA PHE A 568 -9.45 28.43 44.47
C PHE A 568 -9.56 29.88 44.03
N TRP A 569 -8.44 30.48 43.60
CA TRP A 569 -8.41 31.82 43.02
C TRP A 569 -9.40 31.92 41.86
N ASN A 570 -9.34 31.01 40.89
CA ASN A 570 -10.25 31.01 39.74
C ASN A 570 -11.72 30.71 40.08
N GLN A 571 -11.98 30.06 41.22
CA GLN A 571 -13.34 29.88 41.77
C GLN A 571 -13.86 31.09 42.57
N GLY A 572 -13.02 32.11 42.83
CA GLY A 572 -13.36 33.26 43.66
C GLY A 572 -13.23 33.01 45.18
N ARG A 573 -12.60 31.91 45.60
CA ARG A 573 -12.36 31.52 47.00
C ARG A 573 -11.00 32.03 47.49
N TRP A 574 -10.81 33.35 47.45
CA TRP A 574 -9.52 33.99 47.71
C TRP A 574 -8.96 33.70 49.12
N GLU A 575 -9.81 33.64 50.15
CA GLU A 575 -9.38 33.35 51.53
C GLU A 575 -8.82 31.93 51.68
N GLU A 576 -9.31 30.98 50.88
CA GLU A 576 -8.82 29.60 50.90
C GLU A 576 -7.52 29.46 50.10
N ALA A 577 -7.39 30.25 49.02
CA ALA A 577 -6.14 30.37 48.28
C ALA A 577 -5.02 31.00 49.13
N GLU A 578 -5.31 32.03 49.93
CA GLU A 578 -4.34 32.70 50.81
C GLU A 578 -3.83 31.81 51.96
N LYS A 579 -4.63 30.82 52.39
CA LYS A 579 -4.24 29.89 53.47
C LYS A 579 -3.26 28.81 53.03
N LEU A 580 -3.16 28.54 51.73
CA LEU A 580 -2.21 27.60 51.12
C LEU A 580 -0.90 28.31 50.81
#